data_AF-A0A654E6V4-F1
#
_entry.id   AF-A0A654E6V4-F1
#
_cell.length_a   1.000
_cell.length_b   1.000
_cell.length_c   1.000
_cell.angle_alpha   90.00
_cell.angle_beta   90.00
_cell.angle_gamma   90.00
#
_symmetry.space_group_name_H-M   'P 1'
#
loop_
_entity.id
_entity.type
_entity.pdbx_description
1 polymer ?
#
loop_
_entity_poly.entity_id
_entity_poly.type
_entity_poly.pdbx_seq_one_letter_code
_entity_poly.pdbx_strand_id
1 'polypeptide(L)'
;MFNNAELNKQYNRIEKLIKKTKQFEPDDELRSHLTKYICVLCSGFIENSVYHAFCDIADRSCAPSVVLTYSKAQLYKIQNANAEKIRDLTKSFNPDWHDGIRDFLQKDNRGSAINYILKDRHNIAHGRDSEITIGKLEDYLKKTVEVIIYLETQMDRTSA
;
A
#
# COMPACT_ATOMS: atom_id res chain seq x y z
N MET A 1 2.15 -8.07 11.33
CA MET A 1 2.72 -8.96 10.31
C MET A 1 1.58 -9.29 9.36
N PHE A 2 1.80 -9.24 8.04
CA PHE A 2 0.74 -9.42 7.03
C PHE A 2 0.32 -10.89 6.92
N ASN A 3 -0.90 -11.15 6.44
CA ASN A 3 -1.37 -12.53 6.22
C ASN A 3 -0.56 -13.21 5.10
N ASN A 4 -0.17 -12.45 4.08
CA ASN A 4 0.56 -12.97 2.93
C ASN A 4 2.09 -12.99 3.17
N ALA A 5 2.73 -14.15 2.96
CA ALA A 5 4.17 -14.34 3.17
C ALA A 5 5.05 -13.50 2.22
N GLU A 6 4.60 -13.27 0.98
CA GLU A 6 5.32 -12.43 0.02
C GLU A 6 5.30 -10.96 0.43
N LEU A 7 4.17 -10.45 0.94
CA LEU A 7 4.09 -9.11 1.52
C LEU A 7 5.07 -8.93 2.68
N ASN A 8 5.18 -9.93 3.57
CA ASN A 8 6.16 -9.90 4.65
C ASN A 8 7.61 -9.85 4.13
N LYS A 9 7.93 -10.59 3.05
CA LYS A 9 9.26 -10.52 2.42
C LYS A 9 9.52 -9.14 1.82
N GLN A 10 8.55 -8.57 1.10
CA GLN A 10 8.65 -7.24 0.50
C GLN A 10 8.85 -6.17 1.56
N TYR A 11 8.02 -6.17 2.60
CA TYR A 11 8.10 -5.22 3.71
C TYR A 11 9.45 -5.31 4.44
N ASN A 12 9.87 -6.51 4.84
CA ASN A 12 11.16 -6.71 5.50
C ASN A 12 12.35 -6.25 4.63
N ARG A 13 12.27 -6.45 3.31
CA ARG A 13 13.29 -5.95 2.37
C ARG A 13 13.31 -4.43 2.37
N ILE A 14 12.15 -3.78 2.30
CA ILE A 14 12.03 -2.32 2.32
C ILE A 14 12.58 -1.75 3.64
N GLU A 15 12.19 -2.29 4.79
CA GLU A 15 12.71 -1.82 6.09
C GLU A 15 14.23 -1.98 6.21
N LYS A 16 14.77 -3.11 5.76
CA LYS A 16 16.23 -3.33 5.73
C LYS A 16 16.93 -2.29 4.85
N LEU A 17 16.37 -1.96 3.69
CA LEU A 17 16.93 -0.92 2.82
C LEU A 17 16.86 0.46 3.47
N ILE A 18 15.72 0.83 4.06
CA ILE A 18 15.58 2.10 4.78
C ILE A 18 16.63 2.21 5.90
N LYS A 19 16.78 1.17 6.71
CA LYS A 19 17.78 1.14 7.79
C LYS A 19 19.20 1.33 7.25
N LYS A 20 19.56 0.61 6.18
CA LYS A 20 20.87 0.75 5.52
C LYS A 20 21.08 2.16 4.96
N THR A 21 20.11 2.72 4.26
CA THR A 21 20.18 4.06 3.68
C THR A 21 20.31 5.16 4.74
N LYS A 22 19.71 4.98 5.92
CA LYS A 22 19.88 5.90 7.06
C LYS A 22 21.25 5.82 7.74
N GLN A 23 21.86 4.64 7.75
CA GLN A 23 23.18 4.40 8.34
C GLN A 23 24.34 4.78 7.41
N PHE A 24 24.04 5.03 6.14
CA PHE A 24 25.03 5.40 5.14
C PHE A 24 25.58 6.81 5.43
N GLU A 25 26.91 6.93 5.42
CA GLU A 25 27.68 8.18 5.57
C GLU A 25 27.42 9.18 4.42
N PRO A 26 27.84 10.46 4.51
CA PRO A 26 27.16 11.58 3.85
C PRO A 26 27.53 11.72 2.37
N ASP A 27 27.00 10.82 1.55
CA ASP A 27 26.72 11.12 0.15
C ASP A 27 25.22 11.38 0.02
N ASP A 28 24.86 12.67 0.03
CA ASP A 28 23.49 13.14 -0.07
C ASP A 28 22.84 12.76 -1.40
N GLU A 29 23.62 12.67 -2.47
CA GLU A 29 23.17 12.30 -3.81
C GLU A 29 22.83 10.82 -3.87
N LEU A 30 23.74 9.94 -3.42
CA LEU A 30 23.46 8.51 -3.37
C LEU A 30 22.29 8.19 -2.44
N ARG A 31 22.19 8.86 -1.29
CA ARG A 31 21.04 8.73 -0.39
C ARG A 31 19.73 9.14 -1.08
N SER A 32 19.76 10.20 -1.88
CA SER A 32 18.61 10.65 -2.68
C SER A 32 18.21 9.58 -3.70
N HIS A 33 19.16 9.03 -4.47
CA HIS A 33 18.90 7.96 -5.43
C HIS A 33 18.33 6.69 -4.77
N LEU A 34 18.90 6.27 -3.64
CA LEU A 34 18.38 5.13 -2.88
C LEU A 34 16.98 5.39 -2.35
N THR A 35 16.69 6.61 -1.88
CA THR A 35 15.34 6.97 -1.41
C THR A 35 14.33 6.87 -2.56
N LYS A 36 14.68 7.35 -3.76
CA LYS A 36 13.83 7.23 -4.96
C LYS A 36 13.57 5.75 -5.31
N TYR A 37 14.60 4.90 -5.27
CA TYR A 37 14.45 3.47 -5.48
C TYR A 37 13.50 2.83 -4.44
N ILE A 38 13.70 3.13 -3.15
CA ILE A 38 12.83 2.61 -2.09
C ILE A 38 11.39 3.11 -2.27
N CYS A 39 11.18 4.35 -2.74
CA CYS A 39 9.84 4.88 -3.03
C CYS A 39 9.11 4.05 -4.09
N VAL A 40 9.82 3.62 -5.14
CA VAL A 40 9.26 2.71 -6.16
C VAL A 40 8.89 1.36 -5.54
N LEU A 41 9.73 0.81 -4.66
CA LEU A 41 9.42 -0.44 -3.94
C LEU A 41 8.19 -0.30 -3.03
N CYS A 42 8.08 0.81 -2.29
CA CYS A 42 6.90 1.10 -1.46
C CYS A 42 5.63 1.18 -2.31
N SER A 43 5.67 1.83 -3.48
CA SER A 43 4.53 1.88 -4.40
C SER A 43 4.10 0.48 -4.88
N GLY A 44 5.05 -0.38 -5.25
CA GLY A 44 4.74 -1.75 -5.66
C GLY A 44 4.19 -2.59 -4.50
N PHE A 45 4.75 -2.42 -3.30
CA PHE A 45 4.25 -3.05 -2.09
C PHE A 45 2.80 -2.67 -1.77
N ILE A 46 2.43 -1.39 -1.93
CA ILE A 46 1.03 -0.94 -1.75
C ILE A 46 0.09 -1.66 -2.71
N GLU A 47 0.42 -1.69 -4.01
CA GLU A 47 -0.41 -2.33 -5.03
C GLU A 47 -0.59 -3.83 -4.73
N ASN A 48 0.50 -4.54 -4.43
CA ASN A 48 0.45 -5.95 -4.06
C ASN A 48 -0.38 -6.17 -2.78
N SER A 49 -0.24 -5.30 -1.80
CA SER A 49 -0.94 -5.43 -0.52
C SER A 49 -2.46 -5.28 -0.68
N VAL A 50 -2.89 -4.30 -1.47
CA VAL A 50 -4.30 -4.13 -1.80
C VAL A 50 -4.83 -5.33 -2.58
N TYR A 51 -4.09 -5.80 -3.60
CA TYR A 51 -4.47 -6.99 -4.36
C TYR A 51 -4.67 -8.22 -3.45
N HIS A 52 -3.71 -8.51 -2.58
CA HIS A 52 -3.78 -9.69 -1.70
C HIS A 52 -4.88 -9.55 -0.65
N ALA A 53 -5.02 -8.41 0.02
CA ALA A 53 -6.04 -8.22 1.03
C ALA A 53 -7.46 -8.46 0.47
N PHE A 54 -7.76 -7.92 -0.72
CA PHE A 54 -9.07 -8.11 -1.34
C PHE A 54 -9.26 -9.50 -1.97
N CYS A 55 -8.19 -10.13 -2.47
CA CYS A 55 -8.26 -11.54 -2.89
C CYS A 55 -8.61 -12.44 -1.71
N ASP A 56 -7.97 -12.24 -0.56
CA ASP A 56 -8.22 -13.02 0.66
C ASP A 56 -9.65 -12.81 1.19
N ILE A 57 -10.19 -11.59 1.08
CA ILE A 57 -11.61 -11.32 1.39
C ILE A 57 -12.52 -12.09 0.41
N ALA A 58 -12.26 -12.02 -0.89
CA ALA A 58 -13.07 -12.69 -1.91
C ALA A 58 -13.05 -14.22 -1.74
N ASP A 59 -11.87 -14.80 -1.47
CA ASP A 59 -11.69 -16.23 -1.24
C ASP A 59 -12.46 -16.74 -0.03
N ARG A 60 -12.55 -15.93 1.03
CA ARG A 60 -13.32 -16.30 2.24
C ARG A 60 -14.82 -16.12 2.05
N SER A 61 -15.23 -15.18 1.21
CA SER A 61 -16.64 -14.79 1.03
C SER A 61 -17.39 -15.69 0.05
N CYS A 62 -16.69 -16.46 -0.79
CA CYS A 62 -17.33 -17.29 -1.81
C CYS A 62 -16.53 -18.56 -2.10
N ALA A 63 -17.23 -19.68 -2.32
CA ALA A 63 -16.62 -20.91 -2.83
C ALA A 63 -16.03 -20.72 -4.23
N PRO A 64 -15.09 -21.59 -4.67
CA PRO A 64 -14.52 -21.56 -6.02
C PRO A 64 -15.62 -21.50 -7.10
N SER A 65 -15.65 -20.39 -7.84
CA SER A 65 -16.71 -20.09 -8.81
C SER A 65 -16.21 -19.15 -9.92
N VAL A 66 -16.98 -19.06 -11.01
CA VAL A 66 -16.70 -18.10 -12.09
C VAL A 66 -16.73 -16.64 -11.61
N VAL A 67 -17.54 -16.35 -10.58
CA VAL A 67 -17.61 -15.03 -9.94
C VAL A 67 -16.30 -14.73 -9.20
N LEU A 68 -15.80 -15.67 -8.39
CA LEU A 68 -14.52 -15.52 -7.71
C LEU A 68 -13.36 -15.31 -8.70
N THR A 69 -13.32 -16.09 -9.78
CA THR A 69 -12.33 -15.94 -10.85
C THR A 69 -12.40 -14.56 -11.49
N TYR A 70 -13.60 -14.08 -11.82
CA TYR A 70 -13.80 -12.73 -12.36
C TYR A 70 -13.34 -11.65 -11.38
N SER A 71 -13.72 -11.75 -10.11
CA SER A 71 -13.33 -10.79 -9.07
C SER A 71 -11.81 -10.68 -8.94
N LYS A 72 -11.09 -11.82 -8.86
CA LYS A 72 -9.61 -11.83 -8.83
C LYS A 72 -9.00 -11.21 -10.08
N ALA A 73 -9.57 -11.49 -11.25
CA ALA A 73 -9.11 -10.90 -12.50
C ALA A 73 -9.31 -9.37 -12.56
N GLN A 74 -10.38 -8.84 -11.93
CA GLN A 74 -10.55 -7.38 -11.80
C GLN A 74 -9.60 -6.78 -10.78
N LEU A 75 -9.40 -7.45 -9.62
CA LEU A 75 -8.43 -7.02 -8.60
C LEU A 75 -7.01 -6.92 -9.16
N TYR A 76 -6.61 -7.86 -10.02
CA TYR A 76 -5.28 -7.85 -10.65
C TYR A 76 -5.04 -6.63 -11.56
N LYS A 77 -6.10 -6.01 -12.09
CA LYS A 77 -6.00 -4.81 -12.94
C LYS A 77 -5.85 -3.52 -12.15
N ILE A 78 -6.00 -3.57 -10.83
CA ILE A 78 -5.91 -2.39 -9.98
C ILE A 78 -4.46 -1.94 -9.92
N GLN A 79 -4.21 -0.75 -10.46
CA GLN A 79 -2.91 -0.10 -10.45
C GLN A 79 -3.02 1.28 -9.80
N ASN A 80 -1.90 1.80 -9.31
CA ASN A 80 -1.80 3.09 -8.64
C ASN A 80 -2.84 3.20 -7.51
N ALA A 81 -2.84 2.24 -6.58
CA ALA A 81 -3.84 2.12 -5.50
C ALA A 81 -3.74 3.26 -4.47
N ASN A 82 -4.20 4.44 -4.86
CA ASN A 82 -4.24 5.64 -4.02
C ASN A 82 -5.38 5.55 -3.00
N ALA A 83 -5.42 6.49 -2.05
CA ALA A 83 -6.41 6.46 -0.96
C ALA A 83 -7.87 6.45 -1.48
N GLU A 84 -8.13 7.17 -2.56
CA GLU A 84 -9.45 7.21 -3.21
C GLU A 84 -9.82 5.85 -3.82
N LYS A 85 -8.93 5.25 -4.62
CA LYS A 85 -9.15 3.92 -5.21
C LYS A 85 -9.31 2.84 -4.17
N ILE A 86 -8.56 2.91 -3.06
CA ILE A 86 -8.73 1.98 -1.94
C ILE A 86 -10.14 2.11 -1.36
N ARG A 87 -10.62 3.34 -1.12
CA ARG A 87 -11.98 3.60 -0.63
C ARG A 87 -13.04 3.13 -1.62
N ASP A 88 -12.87 3.42 -2.91
CA ASP A 88 -13.83 3.04 -3.95
C ASP A 88 -13.88 1.53 -4.14
N LEU A 89 -12.72 0.85 -4.10
CA LEU A 89 -12.64 -0.60 -4.10
C LEU A 89 -13.31 -1.21 -2.86
N THR A 90 -13.04 -0.65 -1.68
CA THR A 90 -13.69 -1.06 -0.42
C THR A 90 -15.21 -0.98 -0.52
N LYS A 91 -15.72 0.16 -1.01
CA LYS A 91 -17.16 0.37 -1.25
C LYS A 91 -17.75 -0.62 -2.26
N SER A 92 -16.98 -0.98 -3.28
CA SER A 92 -17.43 -1.94 -4.30
C SER A 92 -17.59 -3.37 -3.77
N PHE A 93 -16.82 -3.73 -2.74
CA PHE A 93 -16.96 -5.00 -2.03
C PHE A 93 -18.13 -4.99 -1.05
N ASN A 94 -18.23 -3.92 -0.27
CA ASN A 94 -19.36 -3.69 0.63
C ASN A 94 -19.56 -2.19 0.85
N PRO A 95 -20.71 -1.62 0.45
CA PRO A 95 -21.01 -0.20 0.63
C PRO A 95 -20.90 0.28 2.09
N ASP A 96 -21.20 -0.58 3.06
CA ASP A 96 -21.21 -0.24 4.48
C ASP A 96 -19.79 -0.02 5.04
N TRP A 97 -18.76 -0.53 4.37
CA TRP A 97 -17.37 -0.35 4.79
C TRP A 97 -16.81 1.03 4.41
N HIS A 98 -17.51 1.79 3.55
CA HIS A 98 -17.04 3.04 2.98
C HIS A 98 -16.65 4.08 4.04
N ASP A 99 -17.50 4.29 5.04
CA ASP A 99 -17.29 5.33 6.04
C ASP A 99 -16.16 4.96 7.01
N GLY A 100 -16.07 3.69 7.40
CA GLY A 100 -14.99 3.19 8.24
C GLY A 100 -13.61 3.37 7.60
N ILE A 101 -13.45 2.98 6.33
CA ILE A 101 -12.17 3.17 5.62
C ILE A 101 -11.88 4.66 5.37
N ARG A 102 -12.89 5.48 5.07
CA ARG A 102 -12.74 6.92 4.88
C ARG A 102 -12.16 7.56 6.15
N ASP A 103 -12.77 7.28 7.30
CA ASP A 103 -12.37 7.88 8.56
C ASP A 103 -10.98 7.38 8.99
N PHE A 104 -10.69 6.10 8.75
CA PHE A 104 -9.38 5.52 9.04
C PHE A 104 -8.26 6.15 8.19
N LEU A 105 -8.52 6.39 6.90
CA LEU A 105 -7.59 7.05 5.98
C LEU A 105 -7.38 8.53 6.34
N GLN A 106 -8.40 9.23 6.83
CA GLN A 106 -8.27 10.64 7.24
C GLN A 106 -7.45 10.79 8.53
N LYS A 107 -7.65 9.87 9.48
CA LYS A 107 -6.92 9.89 10.74
C LYS A 107 -5.40 9.78 10.51
N ASP A 108 -4.64 10.61 11.23
CA ASP A 108 -3.18 10.67 11.20
C ASP A 108 -2.56 10.87 9.79
N ASN A 109 -3.35 11.42 8.85
CA ASN A 109 -2.96 11.64 7.46
C ASN A 109 -2.54 10.35 6.71
N ARG A 110 -3.11 9.19 7.06
CA ARG A 110 -2.76 7.90 6.45
C ARG A 110 -2.99 7.87 4.93
N GLY A 111 -4.14 8.36 4.47
CA GLY A 111 -4.46 8.45 3.04
C GLY A 111 -3.50 9.38 2.30
N SER A 112 -3.12 10.49 2.93
CA SER A 112 -2.12 11.41 2.37
C SER A 112 -0.75 10.74 2.22
N ALA A 113 -0.31 9.93 3.19
CA ALA A 113 0.94 9.18 3.10
C ALA A 113 1.00 8.25 1.87
N ILE A 114 -0.08 7.49 1.62
CA ILE A 114 -0.21 6.64 0.42
C ILE A 114 -0.12 7.51 -0.84
N ASN A 115 -0.87 8.61 -0.88
CA ASN A 115 -0.89 9.51 -2.03
C ASN A 115 0.47 10.14 -2.31
N TYR A 116 1.25 10.48 -1.27
CA TYR A 116 2.61 11.00 -1.43
C TYR A 116 3.56 9.96 -2.02
N ILE A 117 3.55 8.71 -1.53
CA ILE A 117 4.38 7.64 -2.11
C ILE A 117 4.07 7.45 -3.60
N LEU A 118 2.79 7.44 -3.97
CA LEU A 118 2.39 7.27 -5.37
C LEU A 118 2.75 8.49 -6.22
N LYS A 119 2.58 9.70 -5.69
CA LYS A 119 2.98 10.94 -6.36
C LYS A 119 4.48 10.98 -6.62
N ASP A 120 5.30 10.64 -5.62
CA ASP A 120 6.75 10.63 -5.76
C ASP A 120 7.20 9.53 -6.71
N ARG A 121 6.60 8.32 -6.65
CA ARG A 121 6.86 7.27 -7.65
C ARG A 121 6.54 7.76 -9.06
N HIS A 122 5.41 8.45 -9.25
CA HIS A 122 5.03 8.98 -10.55
C HIS A 122 6.05 10.01 -11.06
N ASN A 123 6.48 10.95 -10.20
CA ASN A 123 7.53 11.90 -10.55
C ASN A 123 8.84 11.19 -10.95
N ILE A 124 9.30 10.24 -10.14
CA ILE A 124 10.52 9.46 -10.39
C ILE A 124 10.43 8.72 -11.73
N ALA A 125 9.32 8.02 -11.98
CA ALA A 125 9.11 7.26 -13.22
C ALA A 125 9.10 8.15 -14.47
N HIS A 126 8.67 9.40 -14.33
CA HIS A 126 8.68 10.39 -15.41
C HIS A 126 9.96 11.24 -15.46
N GLY A 127 10.98 10.92 -14.66
CA GLY A 127 12.25 11.66 -14.64
C GLY A 127 12.14 13.07 -14.10
N ARG A 128 11.10 13.37 -13.31
CA ARG A 128 10.91 14.66 -12.65
C ARG A 128 11.60 14.69 -11.30
N ASP A 129 11.79 15.89 -10.78
CA ASP A 129 12.30 16.06 -9.42
C ASP A 129 11.34 15.47 -8.38
N SER A 130 11.93 14.87 -7.36
CA SER A 130 11.22 14.39 -6.17
C SER A 130 12.04 14.79 -4.96
N GLU A 131 11.38 15.51 -4.05
CA GLU A 131 11.96 16.00 -2.79
C GLU A 131 11.76 14.99 -1.64
N ILE A 132 11.44 13.74 -1.97
CA ILE A 132 11.24 12.71 -0.97
C ILE A 132 12.53 12.45 -0.21
N THR A 133 12.46 12.52 1.12
CA THR A 133 13.57 12.17 2.00
C THR A 133 13.34 10.80 2.61
N ILE A 134 14.42 10.10 2.98
CA ILE A 134 14.33 8.79 3.60
C ILE A 134 13.50 8.80 4.90
N GLY A 135 13.57 9.90 5.66
CA GLY A 135 12.78 10.10 6.87
C GLY A 135 11.28 10.20 6.58
N LYS A 136 10.89 11.03 5.59
CA LYS A 136 9.48 11.16 5.18
C LYS A 136 8.95 9.85 4.60
N LEU A 137 9.75 9.17 3.77
CA LEU A 137 9.35 7.91 3.16
C LEU A 137 9.10 6.81 4.20
N GLU A 138 9.94 6.73 5.24
CA GLU A 138 9.74 5.77 6.34
C GLU A 138 8.45 6.08 7.13
N ASP A 139 8.18 7.34 7.44
CA ASP A 139 6.94 7.76 8.09
C ASP A 139 5.71 7.43 7.25
N TYR A 140 5.76 7.71 5.95
CA TYR A 140 4.67 7.39 5.03
C TYR A 140 4.45 5.89 4.89
N LEU A 141 5.53 5.10 4.88
CA LEU A 141 5.44 3.64 4.86
C LEU A 141 4.75 3.11 6.12
N LYS A 142 5.12 3.59 7.31
CA LYS A 142 4.49 3.17 8.58
C LYS A 142 2.97 3.41 8.56
N LYS A 143 2.55 4.61 8.17
CA LYS A 143 1.12 4.95 8.03
C LYS A 143 0.41 4.09 6.99
N THR A 144 1.07 3.81 5.87
CA THR A 144 0.56 2.92 4.82
C THR A 144 0.36 1.49 5.33
N VAL A 145 1.31 0.98 6.13
CA VAL A 145 1.21 -0.35 6.75
C VAL A 145 0.02 -0.44 7.70
N GLU A 146 -0.25 0.61 8.47
CA GLU A 146 -1.46 0.66 9.31
C GLU A 146 -2.75 0.51 8.49
N VAL A 147 -2.82 1.13 7.31
CA VAL A 147 -3.95 0.97 6.39
C VAL A 147 -4.05 -0.45 5.86
N ILE A 148 -2.94 -1.05 5.43
CA ILE A 148 -2.94 -2.44 4.93
C ILE A 148 -3.42 -3.41 6.01
N ILE A 149 -2.92 -3.25 7.25
CA ILE A 149 -3.36 -4.07 8.38
C ILE A 149 -4.84 -3.86 8.67
N TYR A 150 -5.33 -2.61 8.59
CA TYR A 150 -6.76 -2.33 8.73
C TYR A 150 -7.59 -3.07 7.68
N LEU A 151 -7.15 -3.07 6.41
CA LEU A 151 -7.82 -3.81 5.33
C LEU A 151 -7.83 -5.31 5.59
N GLU A 152 -6.73 -5.89 6.07
CA GLU A 152 -6.65 -7.33 6.38
C GLU A 152 -7.51 -7.75 7.59
N THR A 153 -7.68 -6.87 8.58
CA THR A 153 -8.22 -7.24 9.90
C THR A 153 -9.65 -6.78 10.18
N GLN A 154 -10.06 -5.61 9.71
CA GLN A 154 -11.37 -5.02 10.06
C GLN A 154 -12.45 -5.32 9.03
N MET A 155 -12.06 -5.65 7.79
CA MET A 155 -13.02 -5.93 6.72
C MET A 155 -13.63 -7.35 6.83
N ASP A 156 -13.19 -8.13 7.82
CA ASP A 156 -13.71 -9.45 8.16
C ASP A 156 -14.79 -9.41 9.27
N ARG A 157 -14.88 -8.30 10.02
CA ARG A 157 -15.71 -8.21 11.24
C ARG A 157 -17.11 -7.63 11.03
N THR A 158 -17.39 -7.05 9.87
CA THR A 158 -18.66 -6.37 9.58
C THR A 158 -19.62 -7.24 8.75
N SER A 159 -19.31 -8.53 8.58
CA SER A 159 -20.12 -9.52 7.85
C SER A 159 -20.87 -10.48 8.78
N ALA A 160 -20.92 -10.19 10.08
CA ALA A 160 -21.62 -10.97 11.11
C ALA A 160 -22.82 -10.22 11.66
#